data_AF-A0A4V2G3V8-F1
#
_entry.id   AF-A0A4V2G3V8-F1
#
_cell.length_a   1.000
_cell.length_b   1.000
_cell.length_c   1.000
_cell.angle_alpha   90.00
_cell.angle_beta   90.00
_cell.angle_gamma   90.00
#
_symmetry.space_group_name_H-M   'P 1'
#
loop_
_entity.id
_entity.type
_entity.pdbx_description
1 polymer ?
#
loop_
_entity_poly.entity_id
_entity_poly.type
_entity_poly.pdbx_seq_one_letter_code
_entity_poly.pdbx_strand_id
1 'polypeptide(L)'
;MTPITVNHKEIPEAIIGQEMQYHPAASRQEAWQRAAEALVLRELLLQEAHREAVAQVDNDEAELIDLLLARVLRVEEPQTEACEAFYAAQRHRFVGPDNAPLTFEQVDALIRAELQARALRQALTDYLKGLVAKADIRGIRLGQAVLPVFSLN
;
A
#
# COMPACT_ATOMS: atom_id res chain seq x y z
N MET A 1 -10.85 0.53 -27.89
CA MET A 1 -10.46 0.70 -26.47
C MET A 1 -9.45 1.82 -26.41
N THR A 2 -9.54 2.70 -25.42
CA THR A 2 -8.55 3.76 -25.21
C THR A 2 -7.32 3.13 -24.55
N PRO A 3 -6.09 3.33 -25.06
CA PRO A 3 -4.89 2.79 -24.43
C PRO A 3 -4.73 3.36 -23.02
N ILE A 4 -4.18 2.54 -22.11
CA ILE A 4 -3.85 2.99 -20.75
C ILE A 4 -2.48 3.65 -20.78
N THR A 5 -2.41 4.88 -20.30
CA THR A 5 -1.15 5.63 -20.21
C THR A 5 -0.96 6.22 -18.83
N VAL A 6 0.28 6.20 -18.35
CA VAL A 6 0.75 6.84 -17.11
C VAL A 6 1.78 7.88 -17.49
N ASN A 7 1.39 9.16 -17.41
CA ASN A 7 2.14 10.27 -17.96
C ASN A 7 2.45 10.05 -19.45
N HIS A 8 3.72 9.85 -19.79
CA HIS A 8 4.19 9.67 -21.16
C HIS A 8 4.42 8.19 -21.55
N LYS A 9 4.13 7.24 -20.66
CA LYS A 9 4.35 5.81 -20.89
C LYS A 9 3.03 5.07 -21.04
N GLU A 10 2.94 4.22 -22.06
CA GLU A 10 1.81 3.32 -22.29
C GLU A 10 1.99 2.03 -21.49
N ILE A 11 0.89 1.51 -20.94
CA ILE A 11 0.81 0.17 -20.34
C ILE A 11 0.18 -0.76 -21.39
N PRO A 12 0.96 -1.62 -22.06
CA PRO A 12 0.43 -2.44 -23.15
C PRO A 12 -0.59 -3.48 -22.66
N GLU A 13 -1.64 -3.69 -23.46
CA GLU A 13 -2.69 -4.68 -23.16
C GLU A 13 -2.14 -6.10 -22.92
N ALA A 14 -1.07 -6.46 -23.64
CA ALA A 14 -0.40 -7.75 -23.47
C ALA A 14 0.23 -7.92 -22.08
N ILE A 15 0.72 -6.83 -21.47
CA ILE A 15 1.27 -6.84 -20.11
C ILE A 15 0.14 -6.96 -19.10
N ILE A 16 -0.97 -6.25 -19.30
CA ILE A 16 -2.17 -6.39 -18.45
C ILE A 16 -2.68 -7.84 -18.48
N GLY A 17 -2.74 -8.45 -19.66
CA GLY A 17 -3.16 -9.85 -19.82
C GLY A 17 -2.26 -10.85 -19.09
N GLN A 18 -0.94 -10.59 -19.04
CA GLN A 18 0.01 -11.42 -18.27
C GLN A 18 -0.18 -11.20 -16.77
N GLU A 19 -0.37 -9.94 -16.36
CA GLU A 19 -0.53 -9.58 -14.95
C GLU A 19 -1.82 -10.18 -14.36
N MET A 20 -2.91 -10.27 -15.12
CA MET A 20 -4.21 -10.82 -14.70
C MET A 20 -4.13 -12.15 -13.95
N GLN A 21 -3.13 -13.00 -14.24
CA GLN A 21 -2.96 -14.28 -13.54
C GLN A 21 -2.66 -14.12 -12.04
N TYR A 22 -2.11 -12.97 -11.63
CA TYR A 22 -1.82 -12.61 -10.24
C TYR A 22 -2.98 -11.88 -9.56
N HIS A 23 -4.06 -11.56 -10.30
CA HIS A 23 -5.23 -10.82 -9.79
C HIS A 23 -6.53 -11.61 -9.95
N PRO A 24 -6.66 -12.79 -9.30
CA PRO A 24 -7.90 -13.55 -9.36
C PRO A 24 -9.07 -12.72 -8.80
N ALA A 25 -10.20 -12.76 -9.52
CA ALA A 25 -11.37 -11.97 -9.21
C ALA A 25 -12.65 -12.70 -9.63
N ALA A 26 -13.82 -12.17 -9.23
CA ALA A 26 -15.10 -12.81 -9.51
C ALA A 26 -15.44 -12.81 -11.01
N SER A 27 -14.79 -11.95 -11.79
CA SER A 27 -14.94 -11.90 -13.24
C SER A 27 -13.64 -11.56 -13.95
N ARG A 28 -13.54 -11.94 -15.23
CA ARG A 28 -12.43 -11.53 -16.10
C ARG A 28 -12.26 -10.01 -16.17
N GLN A 29 -13.37 -9.27 -16.20
CA GLN A 29 -13.35 -7.82 -16.25
C GLN A 29 -12.76 -7.22 -14.97
N GLU A 30 -13.11 -7.79 -13.81
CA GLU A 30 -12.56 -7.35 -12.53
C GLU A 30 -11.08 -7.72 -12.39
N ALA A 31 -10.68 -8.92 -12.84
CA ALA A 31 -9.28 -9.33 -12.86
C ALA A 31 -8.43 -8.42 -13.76
N TRP A 32 -8.95 -8.07 -14.93
CA TRP A 32 -8.34 -7.10 -15.84
C TRP A 32 -8.22 -5.73 -15.19
N GLN A 33 -9.28 -5.25 -14.53
CA GLN A 33 -9.27 -3.96 -13.84
C GLN A 33 -8.21 -3.92 -12.74
N ARG A 34 -8.16 -4.94 -11.87
CA ARG A 34 -7.16 -5.04 -10.80
C ARG A 34 -5.72 -5.11 -11.32
N ALA A 35 -5.49 -5.90 -12.37
CA ALA A 35 -4.19 -6.00 -13.02
C ALA A 35 -3.75 -4.65 -13.62
N ALA A 36 -4.64 -3.99 -14.36
CA ALA A 36 -4.36 -2.69 -14.94
C ALA A 36 -4.10 -1.61 -13.87
N GLU A 37 -4.89 -1.60 -12.79
CA GLU A 37 -4.70 -0.70 -11.65
C GLU A 37 -3.35 -0.93 -10.95
N ALA A 38 -2.99 -2.20 -10.70
CA ALA A 38 -1.70 -2.56 -10.10
C ALA A 38 -0.52 -2.11 -10.97
N LEU A 39 -0.57 -2.34 -12.28
CA LEU A 39 0.46 -1.89 -13.21
C LEU A 39 0.59 -0.37 -13.27
N VAL A 40 -0.52 0.35 -13.23
CA VAL A 40 -0.51 1.82 -13.20
C VAL A 40 0.14 2.34 -11.92
N LEU A 41 -0.21 1.80 -10.75
CA LEU A 41 0.42 2.20 -9.49
C LEU A 41 1.90 1.84 -9.46
N ARG A 42 2.26 0.65 -9.92
CA ARG A 42 3.65 0.19 -10.03
C ARG A 42 4.45 1.16 -10.91
N GLU A 43 3.93 1.52 -12.07
CA GLU A 43 4.58 2.48 -12.97
C GLU A 43 4.74 3.86 -12.32
N LEU A 44 3.72 4.37 -11.61
CA LEU A 44 3.83 5.64 -10.87
C LEU A 44 4.94 5.59 -9.82
N LEU A 45 5.01 4.50 -9.05
CA LEU A 45 6.05 4.32 -8.02
C LEU A 45 7.45 4.24 -8.65
N LEU A 46 7.60 3.60 -9.81
CA LEU A 46 8.89 3.54 -10.51
C LEU A 46 9.33 4.89 -11.05
N GLN A 47 8.42 5.64 -11.68
CA GLN A 47 8.71 7.01 -12.13
C GLN A 47 9.14 7.90 -10.96
N GLU A 48 8.48 7.75 -9.82
CA GLU A 48 8.81 8.46 -8.60
C GLU A 48 10.15 8.02 -8.00
N ALA A 49 10.47 6.72 -8.01
CA ALA A 49 11.75 6.18 -7.57
C ALA A 49 12.92 6.74 -8.41
N HIS A 50 12.73 6.82 -9.73
CA HIS A 50 13.70 7.48 -10.61
C HIS A 50 13.83 8.98 -10.32
N ARG A 51 12.72 9.67 -10.03
CA ARG A 51 12.71 11.10 -9.70
C ARG A 51 13.45 11.39 -8.39
N GLU A 52 13.26 10.58 -7.37
CA GLU A 52 13.93 10.69 -6.07
C GLU A 52 15.39 10.19 -6.08
N ALA A 53 15.88 9.76 -7.25
CA ALA A 53 17.23 9.24 -7.46
C ALA A 53 17.58 8.07 -6.52
N VAL A 54 16.60 7.23 -6.18
CA VAL A 54 16.85 5.96 -5.45
C VAL A 54 17.33 4.85 -6.38
N ALA A 55 17.28 5.08 -7.70
CA ALA A 55 17.69 4.11 -8.70
C ALA A 55 19.21 3.98 -8.83
N GLN A 56 19.69 2.74 -8.70
CA GLN A 56 21.06 2.33 -8.99
C GLN A 56 21.07 1.28 -10.11
N VAL A 57 22.23 1.06 -10.73
CA VAL A 57 22.37 0.26 -11.98
C VAL A 57 21.88 -1.18 -11.82
N ASP A 58 22.00 -1.75 -10.63
CA ASP A 58 21.73 -3.18 -10.38
C ASP A 58 20.36 -3.44 -9.72
N ASN A 59 19.62 -2.39 -9.36
CA ASN A 59 18.36 -2.56 -8.64
C ASN A 59 17.26 -3.06 -9.60
N ASP A 60 16.56 -4.12 -9.19
CA ASP A 60 15.33 -4.51 -9.87
C ASP A 60 14.17 -3.57 -9.50
N GLU A 61 13.06 -3.66 -10.24
CA GLU A 61 11.92 -2.78 -10.05
C GLU A 61 11.25 -2.92 -8.67
N ALA A 62 11.31 -4.09 -8.04
CA ALA A 62 10.76 -4.29 -6.69
C ALA A 62 11.65 -3.59 -5.66
N GLU A 63 12.97 -3.75 -5.76
CA GLU A 63 13.95 -3.08 -4.91
C GLU A 63 13.85 -1.56 -5.01
N LEU A 64 13.65 -1.02 -6.22
CA LEU A 64 13.44 0.43 -6.42
C LEU A 64 12.21 0.96 -5.67
N ILE A 65 11.11 0.21 -5.71
CA ILE A 65 9.87 0.58 -5.03
C ILE A 65 10.08 0.51 -3.51
N ASP A 66 10.70 -0.55 -3.01
CA ASP A 66 10.96 -0.72 -1.57
C ASP A 66 11.86 0.40 -1.02
N LEU A 67 12.92 0.76 -1.75
CA LEU A 67 13.81 1.87 -1.38
C LEU A 67 13.09 3.22 -1.39
N LEU A 68 12.23 3.47 -2.38
CA LEU A 68 11.40 4.67 -2.41
C LEU A 68 10.48 4.71 -1.19
N LEU A 69 9.72 3.63 -0.93
CA LEU A 69 8.76 3.55 0.15
C LEU A 69 9.44 3.72 1.52
N ALA A 70 10.57 3.05 1.76
CA ALA A 70 11.36 3.21 2.98
C ALA A 70 11.84 4.66 3.18
N ARG A 71 12.12 5.39 2.10
CA ARG A 71 12.56 6.78 2.15
C ARG A 71 11.42 7.75 2.45
N VAL A 72 10.27 7.57 1.79
CA VAL A 72 9.13 8.53 1.84
C VAL A 72 8.14 8.25 2.97
N LEU A 73 7.97 6.98 3.36
CA LEU A 73 7.05 6.57 4.41
C LEU A 73 7.74 6.65 5.77
N ARG A 74 7.81 7.86 6.32
CA ARG A 74 8.29 8.07 7.70
C ARG A 74 7.09 8.25 8.61
N VAL A 75 6.91 7.30 9.52
CA VAL A 75 5.83 7.31 10.50
C VAL A 75 6.45 7.37 11.89
N GLU A 76 5.97 8.31 12.69
CA GLU A 76 6.39 8.44 14.08
C GLU A 76 5.90 7.25 14.90
N GLU A 77 6.68 6.90 15.92
CA GLU A 77 6.26 5.88 16.87
C GLU A 77 5.03 6.38 17.66
N PRO A 78 3.99 5.53 17.86
CA PRO A 78 2.83 5.92 18.65
C PRO A 78 3.22 6.36 20.06
N GLN A 79 2.72 7.52 20.48
CA GLN A 79 2.91 7.99 21.85
C GLN A 79 2.15 7.10 22.83
N THR A 80 2.65 6.97 24.06
CA THR A 80 2.07 6.10 25.09
C THR A 80 0.60 6.45 25.35
N GLU A 81 0.25 7.73 25.33
CA GLU A 81 -1.12 8.22 25.51
C GLU A 81 -2.08 7.66 24.45
N ALA A 82 -1.62 7.52 23.20
CA ALA A 82 -2.42 6.93 22.12
C ALA A 82 -2.59 5.42 22.32
N CYS A 83 -1.55 4.72 22.80
CA CYS A 83 -1.62 3.30 23.13
C CYS A 83 -2.60 3.03 24.28
N GLU A 84 -2.56 3.84 25.34
CA GLU A 84 -3.48 3.75 26.48
C GLU A 84 -4.93 4.01 26.05
N ALA A 85 -5.17 5.05 25.25
CA ALA A 85 -6.50 5.36 24.72
C ALA A 85 -7.06 4.21 23.86
N PHE A 86 -6.20 3.60 23.03
CA PHE A 86 -6.58 2.44 22.22
C PHE A 86 -6.92 1.22 23.09
N TYR A 87 -6.08 0.92 24.08
CA TYR A 87 -6.33 -0.15 25.06
C TYR A 87 -7.67 0.05 25.77
N ALA A 88 -7.94 1.27 26.27
CA ALA A 88 -9.18 1.59 26.96
C ALA A 88 -10.41 1.39 26.05
N ALA A 89 -10.34 1.86 24.80
CA ALA A 89 -11.44 1.73 23.84
C ALA A 89 -11.69 0.29 23.39
N GLN A 90 -10.63 -0.54 23.32
CA GLN A 90 -10.70 -1.91 22.82
C GLN A 90 -10.46 -2.98 23.89
N ARG A 91 -10.66 -2.64 25.17
CA ARG A 91 -10.33 -3.52 26.31
C ARG A 91 -10.89 -4.94 26.21
N HIS A 92 -12.09 -5.06 25.63
CA HIS A 92 -12.76 -6.34 25.41
C HIS A 92 -12.01 -7.31 24.47
N ARG A 93 -11.07 -6.82 23.65
CA ARG A 93 -10.27 -7.64 22.72
C ARG A 93 -9.02 -8.23 23.38
N PHE A 94 -8.62 -7.73 24.55
CA PHE A 94 -7.39 -8.12 25.24
C PHE A 94 -7.71 -9.06 26.39
N VAL A 95 -7.97 -10.33 26.05
CA VAL A 95 -8.25 -11.40 27.00
C VAL A 95 -7.26 -12.55 26.83
N GLY A 96 -6.86 -13.14 27.95
CA GLY A 96 -6.00 -14.31 28.00
C GLY A 96 -6.72 -15.62 27.65
N PRO A 97 -6.01 -16.76 27.63
CA PRO A 97 -6.57 -18.06 27.28
C PRO A 97 -7.73 -18.53 28.19
N ASP A 98 -7.75 -18.05 29.43
CA ASP A 98 -8.78 -18.27 30.44
C ASP A 98 -9.90 -17.22 30.41
N ASN A 99 -9.91 -16.36 29.37
CA ASN A 99 -10.81 -15.22 29.22
C ASN A 99 -10.64 -14.14 30.30
N ALA A 100 -9.53 -14.15 31.05
CA ALA A 100 -9.21 -13.08 31.99
C ALA A 100 -8.69 -11.84 31.23
N PRO A 101 -9.02 -10.61 31.68
CA PRO A 101 -8.54 -9.40 31.02
C PRO A 101 -7.03 -9.23 31.19
N LEU A 102 -6.33 -8.97 30.08
CA LEU A 102 -4.90 -8.62 30.08
C LEU A 102 -4.71 -7.16 30.47
N THR A 103 -3.63 -6.84 31.17
CA THR A 103 -3.26 -5.45 31.54
C THR A 103 -2.65 -4.71 30.35
N PHE A 104 -2.61 -3.38 30.42
CA PHE A 104 -1.99 -2.57 29.39
C PHE A 104 -0.50 -2.92 29.18
N GLU A 105 0.26 -3.07 30.26
CA GLU A 105 1.69 -3.44 30.21
C GLU A 105 1.94 -4.74 29.45
N GLN A 106 1.02 -5.72 29.55
CA GLN A 106 1.13 -6.99 28.84
C GLN A 106 0.91 -6.87 27.32
N VAL A 107 0.22 -5.82 26.87
CA VAL A 107 -0.17 -5.65 25.46
C VAL A 107 0.36 -4.37 24.81
N ASP A 108 1.09 -3.50 25.53
CA ASP A 108 1.59 -2.22 24.99
C ASP A 108 2.39 -2.42 23.72
N ALA A 109 3.36 -3.34 23.69
CA ALA A 109 4.17 -3.63 22.51
C ALA A 109 3.31 -4.05 21.30
N LEU A 110 2.27 -4.85 21.53
CA LEU A 110 1.33 -5.29 20.48
C LEU A 110 0.50 -4.11 19.97
N ILE A 111 -0.05 -3.29 20.88
CA ILE A 111 -0.87 -2.12 20.53
C ILE A 111 -0.05 -1.11 19.75
N ARG A 112 1.18 -0.83 20.22
CA ARG A 112 2.13 0.06 19.57
C ARG A 112 2.45 -0.39 18.15
N ALA A 113 2.75 -1.68 17.95
CA ALA A 113 2.97 -2.24 16.63
C ALA A 113 1.74 -2.09 15.72
N GLU A 114 0.52 -2.34 16.22
CA GLU A 114 -0.71 -2.18 15.45
C GLU A 114 -0.96 -0.70 15.07
N LEU A 115 -0.81 0.22 16.01
CA LEU A 115 -0.99 1.65 15.75
C LEU A 115 0.03 2.17 14.74
N GLN A 116 1.30 1.74 14.84
CA GLN A 116 2.33 2.09 13.89
C GLN A 116 2.04 1.51 12.50
N ALA A 117 1.66 0.22 12.42
CA ALA A 117 1.29 -0.42 11.16
C ALA A 117 0.06 0.26 10.52
N ARG A 118 -0.92 0.69 11.33
CA ARG A 118 -2.07 1.47 10.85
C ARG A 118 -1.65 2.82 10.29
N ALA A 119 -0.78 3.54 10.99
CA ALA A 119 -0.27 4.82 10.52
C ALA A 119 0.57 4.68 9.24
N LEU A 120 1.34 3.60 9.09
CA LEU A 120 2.04 3.26 7.85
C LEU A 120 1.10 3.01 6.67
N ARG A 121 0.06 2.19 6.86
CA ARG A 121 -0.97 1.96 5.83
C ARG A 121 -1.66 3.25 5.41
N GLN A 122 -1.91 4.14 6.36
CA GLN A 122 -2.49 5.45 6.09
C GLN A 122 -1.52 6.34 5.30
N ALA A 123 -0.26 6.45 5.74
CA ALA A 123 0.76 7.23 5.05
C ALA A 123 0.98 6.77 3.61
N LEU A 124 1.03 5.46 3.37
CA LEU A 124 1.14 4.88 2.03
C LEU A 124 -0.10 5.21 1.17
N THR A 125 -1.29 5.10 1.77
CA THR A 125 -2.54 5.47 1.09
C THR A 125 -2.53 6.94 0.65
N ASP A 126 -2.14 7.84 1.53
CA ASP A 126 -2.11 9.27 1.24
C ASP A 126 -1.02 9.62 0.22
N TYR A 127 0.12 8.94 0.30
CA TYR A 127 1.20 9.07 -0.67
C TYR A 127 0.75 8.67 -2.08
N LEU A 128 0.15 7.48 -2.23
CA LEU A 128 -0.36 7.00 -3.52
C LEU A 128 -1.45 7.89 -4.09
N LYS A 129 -2.39 8.38 -3.25
CA LYS A 129 -3.37 9.38 -3.66
C LYS A 129 -2.69 10.65 -4.18
N GLY A 130 -1.63 11.10 -3.52
CA GLY A 130 -0.83 12.24 -3.94
C GLY A 130 -0.16 12.04 -5.30
N LEU A 131 0.38 10.84 -5.57
CA LEU A 131 0.95 10.50 -6.87
C LEU A 131 -0.11 10.48 -7.97
N VAL A 132 -1.23 9.79 -7.74
CA VAL A 132 -2.34 9.70 -8.69
C VAL A 132 -2.90 11.09 -9.03
N ALA A 133 -3.05 11.97 -8.03
CA ALA A 133 -3.56 13.32 -8.25
C ALA A 133 -2.64 14.21 -9.10
N LYS A 134 -1.33 13.91 -9.14
CA LYS A 134 -0.34 14.68 -9.89
C LYS A 134 -0.03 14.11 -11.27
N ALA A 135 -0.52 12.91 -11.59
CA ALA A 135 -0.21 12.19 -12.81
C ALA A 135 -1.29 12.39 -13.89
N ASP A 136 -0.88 12.38 -15.16
CA ASP A 136 -1.79 12.26 -16.30
C ASP A 136 -2.07 10.77 -16.57
N ILE A 137 -3.20 10.28 -16.07
CA ILE A 137 -3.62 8.87 -16.23
C ILE A 137 -4.80 8.82 -17.18
N ARG A 138 -4.67 8.04 -18.25
CA ARG A 138 -5.73 7.86 -19.27
C ARG A 138 -6.06 6.40 -19.47
N GLY A 139 -7.24 6.14 -20.02
CA GLY A 139 -7.70 4.79 -20.36
C GLY A 139 -8.24 3.96 -19.19
N ILE A 140 -8.12 4.42 -17.94
CA ILE A 140 -8.61 3.73 -16.74
C ILE A 140 -9.10 4.71 -15.68
N ARG A 141 -10.07 4.29 -14.87
CA ARG A 141 -10.40 4.94 -13.59
C ARG A 141 -9.85 4.09 -12.46
N LEU A 142 -8.97 4.66 -11.64
CA LEU A 142 -8.47 3.98 -10.45
C LEU A 142 -9.57 3.98 -9.37
N GLY A 143 -10.00 2.79 -8.95
CA GLY A 143 -10.95 2.61 -7.85
C GLY A 143 -10.34 2.90 -6.48
N GLN A 144 -11.18 3.04 -5.44
CA GLN A 144 -10.69 3.19 -4.05
C GLN A 144 -10.05 1.92 -3.49
N ALA A 145 -10.22 0.77 -4.15
CA ALA A 145 -9.79 -0.55 -3.68
C ALA A 145 -8.30 -0.87 -3.91
N VAL A 146 -7.54 0.01 -4.56
CA VAL A 146 -6.13 -0.23 -4.94
C VAL A 146 -5.13 0.33 -3.93
N LEU A 147 -5.61 1.11 -2.95
CA LEU A 147 -4.79 1.61 -1.85
C LEU A 147 -4.68 0.50 -0.80
N PRO A 148 -3.48 0.20 -0.33
CA PRO A 148 -2.85 -1.10 -0.47
C PRO A 148 -3.44 -2.16 0.44
N VAL A 149 -3.88 -3.26 -0.18
CA VAL A 149 -3.49 -4.59 0.27
C VAL A 149 -2.30 -5.00 -0.61
N PHE A 150 -1.16 -4.33 -0.45
CA PHE A 150 0.10 -4.94 -0.86
C PHE A 150 0.32 -6.06 0.14
N SER A 151 -0.14 -7.27 -0.21
CA SER A 151 0.33 -8.48 0.42
C SER A 151 1.83 -8.57 0.14
N LEU A 152 2.63 -8.01 1.06
CA LEU A 152 3.99 -8.50 1.24
C LEU A 152 3.83 -9.97 1.63
N ASN A 153 4.39 -10.84 0.80
CA ASN A 153 4.31 -12.30 0.85
C ASN A 153 4.38 -12.88 2.27
#